data_AF-A0AAW0M0C2-F1
#
_entry.id   AF-A0AAW0M0C2-F1
#
_cell.length_a   1.000
_cell.length_b   1.000
_cell.length_c   1.000
_cell.angle_alpha   90.00
_cell.angle_beta   90.00
_cell.angle_gamma   90.00
#
_symmetry.space_group_name_H-M   'P 1'
#
loop_
_entity.id
_entity.type
_entity.pdbx_description
1 polymer ?
#
loop_
_entity_poly.entity_id
_entity_poly.type
_entity_poly.pdbx_seq_one_letter_code
_entity_poly.pdbx_strand_id
1 'polypeptide(L)'
;MDTGTSAVKTPVFTLTIMRASPATSAVALLGSDLREEMQRLIDFHSISIAIKEVKRMEVKYLQYHPIQMAYRVAQRLICLKYSSQDEDSIRQALQDLKGQYIDGRL
;
A
#
# COMPACT_ATOMS: atom_id res chain seq x y z
N MET A 1 -12.28 19.14 -87.51
CA MET A 1 -12.24 19.70 -86.15
C MET A 1 -13.02 18.75 -85.30
N ASP A 2 -12.36 18.01 -84.41
CA ASP A 2 -13.00 17.36 -83.25
C ASP A 2 -11.92 17.08 -82.21
N THR A 3 -12.02 17.80 -81.10
CA THR A 3 -11.21 17.67 -79.89
C THR A 3 -11.81 16.59 -79.00
N GLY A 4 -11.04 15.55 -78.68
CA GLY A 4 -11.47 14.47 -77.80
C GLY A 4 -10.44 14.17 -76.71
N THR A 5 -10.43 14.99 -75.66
CA THR A 5 -9.77 14.72 -74.36
C THR A 5 -10.63 13.73 -73.56
N SER A 6 -10.06 12.63 -73.07
CA SER A 6 -10.60 11.92 -71.89
C SER A 6 -9.57 10.91 -71.37
N ALA A 7 -8.80 11.28 -70.33
CA ALA A 7 -9.12 11.09 -68.91
C ALA A 7 -8.67 9.72 -68.39
N VAL A 8 -7.51 9.74 -67.72
CA VAL A 8 -6.97 8.65 -66.91
C VAL A 8 -7.97 8.33 -65.80
N LYS A 9 -8.54 7.12 -65.81
CA LYS A 9 -9.42 6.62 -64.75
C LYS A 9 -8.59 6.30 -63.50
N THR A 10 -8.67 7.14 -62.47
CA THR A 10 -8.30 6.77 -61.10
C THR A 10 -9.45 6.00 -60.45
N PRO A 11 -9.19 4.92 -59.69
CA PRO A 11 -10.22 4.28 -58.89
C PRO A 11 -10.55 5.15 -57.68
N VAL A 12 -11.80 5.57 -57.60
CA VAL A 12 -12.39 6.22 -56.44
C VAL A 12 -12.50 5.17 -55.32
N PHE A 13 -11.72 5.31 -54.26
CA PHE A 13 -11.93 4.57 -53.02
C PHE A 13 -13.08 5.22 -52.25
N THR A 14 -14.25 4.59 -52.27
CA THR A 14 -15.41 5.02 -51.49
C THR A 14 -15.15 4.74 -50.00
N LEU A 15 -14.94 5.78 -49.20
CA LEU A 15 -14.80 5.68 -47.75
C LEU A 15 -16.20 5.57 -47.11
N THR A 16 -16.66 4.36 -46.81
CA THR A 16 -17.87 4.14 -46.01
C THR A 16 -17.57 4.46 -44.55
N ILE A 17 -18.01 5.63 -44.07
CA ILE A 17 -18.02 5.95 -42.64
C ILE A 17 -19.15 5.12 -42.00
N MET A 18 -18.82 3.98 -41.41
CA MET A 18 -19.75 3.24 -40.55
C MET A 18 -20.08 4.10 -39.32
N ARG A 19 -21.28 4.70 -39.31
CA ARG A 19 -21.84 5.28 -38.08
C ARG A 19 -22.07 4.15 -37.08
N ALA A 20 -21.45 4.25 -35.90
CA ALA A 20 -21.72 3.36 -34.78
C ALA A 20 -23.22 3.42 -34.43
N SER A 21 -23.84 2.26 -34.25
CA SER A 21 -25.26 2.14 -33.92
C SER A 21 -25.55 2.78 -32.54
N PRO A 22 -26.68 3.49 -32.35
CA PRO A 22 -27.05 4.09 -31.06
C PRO A 22 -27.07 3.08 -29.90
N ALA A 23 -27.44 1.82 -30.18
CA ALA A 23 -27.40 0.74 -29.20
C ALA A 23 -25.97 0.47 -28.68
N THR A 24 -24.95 0.64 -29.53
CA THR A 24 -23.54 0.47 -29.16
C THR A 24 -23.08 1.53 -28.15
N SER A 25 -23.60 2.76 -28.25
CA SER A 25 -23.27 3.86 -27.32
C SER A 25 -23.94 3.69 -25.96
N ALA A 26 -25.19 3.24 -25.90
CA ALA A 26 -25.92 3.04 -24.65
C ALA A 26 -25.33 1.86 -23.84
N VAL A 27 -24.97 0.77 -24.52
CA VAL A 27 -24.30 -0.39 -23.90
C VAL A 27 -22.91 -0.01 -23.36
N ALA A 28 -22.19 0.88 -24.04
CA ALA A 28 -20.90 1.37 -23.56
C ALA A 28 -21.02 2.19 -22.27
N LEU A 29 -22.05 3.06 -22.17
CA LEU A 29 -22.32 3.89 -20.99
C LEU A 29 -22.74 3.06 -19.77
N LEU A 30 -23.63 2.08 -19.96
CA LEU A 30 -24.00 1.13 -18.90
C LEU A 30 -22.79 0.29 -18.45
N GLY A 31 -21.92 -0.07 -19.39
CA GLY A 31 -20.67 -0.76 -19.08
C GLY A 31 -19.67 0.09 -18.29
N SER A 32 -19.60 1.41 -18.50
CA SER A 32 -18.77 2.30 -17.67
C SER A 32 -19.38 2.52 -16.29
N ASP A 33 -20.70 2.66 -16.19
CA ASP A 33 -21.40 2.87 -14.91
C ASP A 33 -21.25 1.64 -13.99
N LEU A 34 -21.44 0.44 -14.54
CA LEU A 34 -21.20 -0.81 -13.82
C LEU A 34 -19.73 -0.99 -13.41
N ARG A 35 -18.77 -0.55 -14.26
CA ARG A 35 -17.34 -0.59 -13.91
C ARG A 35 -17.01 0.38 -12.78
N GLU A 36 -17.59 1.58 -12.77
CA GLU A 36 -17.39 2.53 -11.67
C GLU A 36 -18.00 2.01 -10.37
N GLU A 37 -19.17 1.40 -10.42
CA GLU A 37 -19.81 0.82 -9.24
C GLU A 37 -19.00 -0.36 -8.68
N MET A 38 -18.49 -1.23 -9.56
CA MET A 38 -17.55 -2.29 -9.18
C MET A 38 -16.26 -1.72 -8.58
N GLN A 39 -15.72 -0.64 -9.14
CA GLN A 39 -14.52 0.01 -8.60
C GLN A 39 -14.77 0.59 -7.21
N ARG A 40 -15.91 1.27 -6.99
CA ARG A 40 -16.29 1.78 -5.66
C ARG A 40 -16.44 0.66 -4.63
N LEU A 41 -16.99 -0.49 -5.03
CA LEU A 41 -17.11 -1.65 -4.16
C LEU A 41 -15.74 -2.25 -3.81
N ILE A 42 -14.83 -2.32 -4.79
CA ILE A 42 -13.44 -2.74 -4.60
C ILE A 42 -12.72 -1.79 -3.63
N ASP A 43 -12.87 -0.48 -3.82
CA ASP A 43 -12.22 0.53 -2.97
C ASP A 43 -12.74 0.45 -1.54
N PHE A 44 -14.06 0.35 -1.35
CA PHE A 44 -14.68 0.17 -0.03
C PHE A 44 -14.20 -1.11 0.68
N HIS A 45 -14.09 -2.21 -0.06
CA HIS A 45 -13.58 -3.46 0.47
C HIS A 45 -12.09 -3.35 0.86
N SER A 46 -11.29 -2.69 0.03
CA SER A 46 -9.86 -2.47 0.24
C SER A 46 -9.59 -1.63 1.49
N ILE A 47 -10.37 -0.56 1.69
CA ILE A 47 -10.34 0.27 2.90
C ILE A 47 -10.71 -0.56 4.14
N SER A 48 -11.74 -1.41 4.04
CA SER A 48 -12.18 -2.26 5.15
C SER A 48 -11.12 -3.28 5.56
N ILE A 49 -10.38 -3.86 4.61
CA ILE A 49 -9.24 -4.74 4.87
C ILE A 49 -8.12 -3.95 5.56
N ALA A 50 -7.77 -2.77 5.02
CA ALA A 50 -6.70 -1.93 5.57
C ALA A 50 -6.97 -1.55 7.03
N ILE A 51 -8.21 -1.16 7.36
CA ILE A 51 -8.60 -0.82 8.74
C ILE A 51 -8.50 -2.03 9.68
N LYS A 52 -8.95 -3.21 9.23
CA LYS A 52 -8.84 -4.44 10.03
C LYS A 52 -7.38 -4.82 10.27
N GLU A 53 -6.51 -4.61 9.30
CA GLU A 53 -5.09 -4.91 9.43
C GLU A 53 -4.36 -3.91 10.32
N VAL A 54 -4.68 -2.61 10.21
CA VAL A 54 -4.19 -1.58 11.15
C VAL A 54 -4.58 -1.91 12.59
N LYS A 55 -5.84 -2.31 12.83
CA LYS A 55 -6.30 -2.73 14.17
C LYS A 55 -5.56 -3.97 14.68
N ARG A 56 -5.27 -4.94 13.82
CA ARG A 56 -4.45 -6.12 14.20
C ARG A 56 -3.00 -5.73 14.48
N MET A 57 -2.43 -4.80 13.72
CA MET A 57 -1.10 -4.27 13.95
C MET A 57 -1.03 -3.48 15.27
N GLU A 58 -2.07 -2.73 15.61
CA GLU A 58 -2.18 -1.99 16.87
C GLU A 58 -2.28 -2.94 18.08
N VAL A 59 -3.10 -3.99 17.99
CA VAL A 59 -3.17 -5.05 19.01
C VAL A 59 -1.84 -5.79 19.15
N LYS A 60 -1.16 -6.09 18.04
CA LYS A 60 0.20 -6.65 18.08
C LYS A 60 1.18 -5.67 18.74
N TYR A 61 1.20 -4.41 18.34
CA TYR A 61 2.13 -3.41 18.87
C TYR A 61 2.01 -3.25 20.40
N LEU A 62 0.78 -3.17 20.92
CA LEU A 62 0.52 -3.08 22.37
C LEU A 62 0.91 -4.34 23.14
N GLN A 63 0.77 -5.54 22.55
CA GLN A 63 1.14 -6.80 23.20
C GLN A 63 2.64 -7.11 23.12
N TYR A 64 3.34 -6.63 22.10
CA TYR A 64 4.78 -6.86 21.92
C TYR A 64 5.66 -5.90 22.72
N HIS A 65 5.12 -4.76 23.19
CA HIS A 65 5.88 -3.77 23.92
C HIS A 65 6.51 -4.31 25.24
N PRO A 66 5.79 -5.06 26.10
CA PRO A 66 6.39 -5.67 27.29
C PRO A 66 7.46 -6.72 26.96
N ILE A 67 7.28 -7.48 25.88
CA ILE A 67 8.24 -8.50 25.43
C ILE A 67 9.53 -7.84 24.92
N GLN A 68 9.41 -6.75 24.15
CA GLN A 68 10.57 -5.97 23.68
C GLN A 68 11.32 -5.32 24.84
N MET A 69 10.61 -4.76 25.82
CA MET A 69 11.20 -4.23 27.05
C MET A 69 11.99 -5.30 27.79
N ALA A 70 11.38 -6.47 28.04
CA ALA A 70 12.03 -7.59 28.72
C ALA A 70 13.28 -8.07 27.95
N TYR A 71 13.21 -8.16 26.62
CA TYR A 71 14.35 -8.54 25.79
C TYR A 71 15.52 -7.55 25.91
N ARG A 72 15.25 -6.24 25.86
CA ARG A 72 16.27 -5.19 26.01
C ARG A 72 16.92 -5.20 27.40
N VAL A 73 16.13 -5.42 28.45
CA VAL A 73 16.65 -5.60 29.81
C VAL A 73 17.59 -6.80 29.87
N ALA A 74 17.14 -7.96 29.35
CA ALA A 74 17.94 -9.17 29.34
C ALA A 74 19.27 -8.99 28.60
N GLN A 75 19.27 -8.33 27.43
CA GLN A 75 20.50 -8.03 26.70
C GLN A 75 21.48 -7.19 27.52
N ARG A 76 21.01 -6.10 28.14
CA ARG A 76 21.87 -5.23 28.96
C ARG A 76 22.41 -5.95 30.19
N LEU A 77 21.60 -6.80 30.83
CA LEU A 77 22.05 -7.63 31.96
C LEU A 77 23.11 -8.64 31.54
N ILE A 78 22.97 -9.26 30.37
CA ILE A 78 23.99 -10.17 29.83
C ILE A 78 25.29 -9.40 29.58
N CYS A 79 25.23 -8.23 28.97
CA CYS A 79 26.41 -7.38 28.75
C CYS A 79 27.09 -7.00 30.07
N LEU A 80 26.32 -6.63 31.10
CA LEU A 80 26.88 -6.30 32.42
C LEU A 80 27.52 -7.51 33.10
N LYS A 81 26.91 -8.70 33.00
CA LYS A 81 27.45 -9.93 33.59
C LYS A 81 28.84 -10.29 33.05
N TYR A 82 29.06 -10.05 31.75
CA TYR A 82 30.32 -10.38 31.09
C TYR A 82 31.23 -9.14 30.88
N SER A 83 30.83 -7.99 31.44
CA SER A 83 31.66 -6.79 31.48
C SER A 83 32.81 -6.99 32.47
N SER A 84 33.99 -6.46 32.14
CA SER A 84 35.14 -6.43 33.06
C SER A 84 35.11 -5.21 34.00
N GLN A 85 33.92 -4.64 34.24
CA GLN A 85 33.71 -3.51 35.13
C GLN A 85 33.82 -3.94 36.60
N ASP A 86 34.22 -3.00 37.45
CA ASP A 86 34.22 -3.19 38.89
C ASP A 86 32.79 -3.25 39.46
N GLU A 87 32.67 -3.75 40.69
CA GLU A 87 31.39 -4.00 41.33
C GLU A 87 30.56 -2.72 41.56
N ASP A 88 31.20 -1.58 41.82
CA ASP A 88 30.52 -0.29 42.01
C ASP A 88 29.97 0.24 40.68
N SER A 89 30.75 0.13 39.60
CA SER A 89 30.30 0.44 38.25
C SER A 89 29.11 -0.44 37.82
N ILE A 90 29.14 -1.74 38.15
CA ILE A 90 28.02 -2.66 37.88
C ILE A 90 26.78 -2.26 38.69
N ARG A 91 26.93 -1.93 39.97
CA ARG A 91 25.83 -1.44 40.82
C ARG A 91 25.18 -0.20 40.23
N GLN A 92 25.98 0.78 39.80
CA GLN A 92 25.46 2.01 39.21
C GLN A 92 24.71 1.72 37.90
N ALA A 93 25.28 0.91 37.01
CA ALA A 93 24.65 0.54 35.76
C ALA A 93 23.32 -0.21 35.95
N LEU A 94 23.20 -1.03 37.02
CA LEU A 94 21.94 -1.68 37.37
C LEU A 94 20.89 -0.70 37.89
N GLN A 95 21.26 0.30 38.69
CA GLN A 95 20.34 1.36 39.13
C GLN A 95 19.85 2.19 37.94
N ASP A 96 20.75 2.55 37.04
CA ASP A 96 20.41 3.29 35.82
C ASP A 96 19.48 2.46 34.92
N LEU A 97 19.76 1.16 34.78
CA LEU A 97 18.91 0.25 34.01
C LEU A 97 17.50 0.14 34.59
N LYS A 98 17.40 0.02 35.92
CA LYS A 98 16.12 0.00 36.64
C LYS A 98 15.37 1.32 36.44
N GLY A 99 16.04 2.46 36.55
CA GLY A 99 15.43 3.78 36.32
C GLY A 99 14.87 3.90 34.90
N GLN A 100 15.66 3.56 33.89
CA GLN A 100 15.24 3.60 32.48
C GLN A 100 14.07 2.66 32.16
N TYR A 101 13.99 1.50 32.82
CA TYR A 101 12.86 0.57 32.68
C TYR A 101 11.57 1.14 33.25
N ILE A 102 11.63 1.75 34.45
CA ILE A 102 10.47 2.40 35.09
C ILE A 102 9.98 3.59 34.25
N ASP A 103 10.91 4.35 33.68
CA ASP A 103 10.61 5.51 32.82
C ASP A 103 10.12 5.12 31.42
N GLY A 104 10.13 3.83 31.07
CA GLY A 104 9.77 3.35 29.73
C GLY A 104 10.69 3.83 28.60
N ARG A 105 11.91 4.28 28.93
CA ARG A 105 12.89 4.85 27.99
C ARG A 105 13.82 3.83 27.34
N LEU A 106 13.60 2.56 27.64
CA LEU A 106 14.55 1.47 27.40
C LEU A 106 14.60 0.97 25.94
#